data_AF-A0A6J4S4C8-F1
#
_entry.id   AF-A0A6J4S4C8-F1
#
_cell.length_a   1.000
_cell.length_b   1.000
_cell.length_c   1.000
_cell.angle_alpha   90.00
_cell.angle_beta   90.00
_cell.angle_gamma   90.00
#
_symmetry.space_group_name_H-M   'P 1'
#
loop_
_entity.id
_entity.type
_entity.pdbx_description
1 polymer ?
#
loop_
_entity_poly.entity_id
_entity_poly.type
_entity_poly.pdbx_seq_one_letter_code
_entity_poly.pdbx_strand_id
1 'polypeptide(L)' 'MAAQLTPQTRYDSVVEALGCHGELVRAPGELRLALERAFAAGVPALVNVLTDPSVAYPRRSNLA' A
#
# COMPACT_ATOMS: atom_id res chain seq x y z
N MET A 1 4.65 17.13 -11.86
CA MET A 1 3.91 16.05 -12.55
C MET A 1 3.84 14.88 -11.57
N ALA A 2 2.66 14.49 -11.09
CA ALA A 2 2.55 13.28 -10.26
C ALA A 2 2.91 12.08 -11.14
N ALA A 3 3.73 11.15 -10.64
CA ALA A 3 4.10 9.97 -11.41
C ALA A 3 2.82 9.22 -11.82
N GLN A 4 2.67 8.93 -13.11
CA GLN A 4 1.60 8.06 -13.60
C GLN A 4 1.91 6.65 -13.13
N LEU A 5 1.28 6.23 -12.03
CA LEU A 5 1.37 4.87 -11.53
C LEU A 5 0.56 3.96 -12.44
N THR A 6 1.15 2.85 -12.87
CA THR A 6 0.41 1.83 -13.61
C THR A 6 -0.70 1.28 -12.68
N PRO A 7 -1.96 1.22 -13.13
CA PRO A 7 -3.06 0.78 -12.28
C PRO A 7 -2.79 -0.60 -11.67
N GLN A 8 -3.03 -0.74 -10.37
CA GLN A 8 -2.89 -2.01 -9.63
C GLN A 8 -1.51 -2.67 -9.75
N THR A 9 -0.44 -1.86 -9.86
CA THR A 9 0.93 -2.38 -9.85
C THR A 9 1.17 -3.25 -8.62
N ARG A 10 1.69 -4.47 -8.83
CA ARG A 10 1.95 -5.47 -7.79
C ARG A 10 3.27 -5.22 -7.07
N TYR A 11 3.35 -4.11 -6.34
CA TYR A 11 4.53 -3.77 -5.52
C TYR A 11 4.77 -4.80 -4.40
N ASP A 12 3.70 -5.42 -3.91
CA ASP A 12 3.75 -6.56 -2.99
C ASP A 12 4.60 -7.71 -3.56
N SER A 13 4.41 -8.08 -4.82
CA SER A 13 5.19 -9.17 -5.44
C SER A 13 6.67 -8.83 -5.63
N VAL A 14 7.01 -7.54 -5.77
CA VAL A 14 8.41 -7.10 -5.85
C VAL A 14 9.11 -7.32 -4.51
N VAL A 15 8.47 -6.95 -3.40
CA VAL A 15 9.10 -7.13 -2.07
C VAL A 15 9.13 -8.58 -1.64
N GLU A 16 8.14 -9.39 -2.03
CA GLU A 16 8.14 -10.84 -1.82
C GLU A 16 9.36 -11.49 -2.49
N ALA A 17 9.66 -11.10 -3.73
CA ALA A 17 10.84 -11.57 -4.45
C ALA A 17 12.17 -11.19 -3.79
N LEU A 18 12.18 -10.13 -2.97
CA LEU A 18 13.34 -9.68 -2.18
C LEU A 18 13.40 -10.33 -0.79
N GLY A 19 12.48 -11.26 -0.46
CA GLY A 19 12.43 -11.95 0.83
C GLY A 19 11.78 -11.13 1.96
N CYS A 20 11.01 -10.10 1.60
CA CYS A 20 10.24 -9.26 2.53
C CYS A 20 8.76 -9.66 2.53
N HIS A 21 7.98 -9.17 3.51
CA HIS A 21 6.53 -9.38 3.54
C HIS A 21 5.83 -8.43 2.56
N GLY A 22 5.17 -8.97 1.54
CA GLY A 22 4.31 -8.20 0.64
C GLY A 22 2.85 -8.49 0.89
N GLU A 23 2.01 -7.45 0.88
CA GLU A 23 0.57 -7.63 1.03
C GLU A 23 -0.21 -6.64 0.19
N LEU A 24 -1.28 -7.09 -0.46
CA LEU A 24 -2.16 -6.26 -1.30
C LEU A 24 -3.53 -6.09 -0.65
N VAL A 25 -3.89 -4.85 -0.35
CA VAL A 25 -5.18 -4.44 0.21
C VAL A 25 -6.04 -3.85 -0.90
N ARG A 26 -7.23 -4.42 -1.11
CA ARG A 26 -8.19 -3.98 -2.13
C ARG A 26 -9.39 -3.26 -1.53
N ALA A 27 -9.72 -3.56 -0.27
CA ALA A 27 -10.86 -2.98 0.41
C ALA A 27 -10.45 -2.35 1.76
N PRO A 28 -11.07 -1.23 2.18
CA PRO A 28 -10.75 -0.56 3.44
C PRO A 28 -10.84 -1.48 4.68
N GLY A 29 -11.76 -2.45 4.67
CA GLY A 29 -11.95 -3.40 5.78
C GLY A 29 -10.78 -4.38 5.98
N GLU A 30 -9.92 -4.56 4.98
CA GLU A 30 -8.77 -5.48 5.04
C GLU A 30 -7.55 -4.82 5.70
N LEU A 31 -7.51 -3.48 5.72
CA LEU A 31 -6.31 -2.72 6.10
C LEU A 31 -5.81 -3.04 7.51
N ARG A 32 -6.70 -3.14 8.49
CA ARG A 32 -6.31 -3.43 9.88
C ARG A 32 -5.58 -4.77 9.98
N LEU A 33 -6.18 -5.82 9.42
CA LEU A 33 -5.61 -7.16 9.48
C LEU A 33 -4.30 -7.26 8.68
N ALA A 34 -4.19 -6.53 7.57
CA ALA A 34 -2.96 -6.46 6.79
C ALA A 34 -1.82 -5.81 7.57
N LEU A 35 -2.11 -4.72 8.30
CA LEU A 35 -1.13 -4.08 9.17
C LEU A 35 -0.71 -5.00 10.33
N GLU A 36 -1.67 -5.69 10.97
CA GLU A 36 -1.36 -6.65 12.03
C GLU A 36 -0.41 -7.75 11.54
N ARG A 37 -0.66 -8.32 10.35
CA ARG A 37 0.24 -9.30 9.72
C ARG A 37 1.61 -8.71 9.39
N ALA A 38 1.66 -7.52 8.81
CA ALA A 38 2.90 -6.84 8.47
C ALA A 38 3.79 -6.57 9.69
N PHE A 39 3.19 -6.16 10.82
CA PHE A 39 3.93 -5.97 12.07
C PHE A 39 4.41 -7.30 12.68
N ALA A 40 3.65 -8.38 12.52
CA ALA A 40 4.03 -9.71 13.01
C ALA A 40 5.08 -10.42 12.15
N ALA A 41 5.37 -9.93 10.93
CA ALA A 41 6.20 -10.63 9.94
C ALA A 41 7.67 -10.80 10.35
N GLY A 42 8.19 -9.97 11.26
CA GLY A 42 9.59 -10.05 11.73
C GLY A 42 10.64 -9.72 10.65
N VAL A 43 10.20 -9.27 9.48
CA VAL A 43 11.01 -8.82 8.33
C VAL A 43 10.44 -7.48 7.84
N PRO A 44 11.17 -6.71 7.02
CA PRO A 44 10.61 -5.54 6.36
C PRO A 44 9.32 -5.91 5.61
N ALA A 45 8.33 -5.01 5.65
CA ALA A 45 7.01 -5.24 5.09
C ALA A 45 6.54 -4.08 4.21
N LEU A 46 5.86 -4.40 3.10
CA LEU A 46 5.16 -3.44 2.25
C LEU A 46 3.68 -3.85 2.15
N VAL A 47 2.81 -2.93 2.55
CA VAL A 47 1.36 -3.05 2.37
C VAL A 47 0.94 -2.15 1.20
N ASN A 48 0.63 -2.77 0.07
CA ASN A 48 0.18 -2.12 -1.15
C ASN A 48 -1.34 -1.87 -1.07
N VAL A 49 -1.74 -0.64 -0.78
CA VAL A 49 -3.17 -0.27 -0.64
C VAL A 49 -3.67 0.35 -1.93
N LEU A 50 -4.60 -0.33 -2.59
CA LEU A 50 -5.26 0.24 -3.77
C LEU A 50 -6.21 1.36 -3.35
N THR A 51 -6.07 2.50 -3.99
CA THR A 51 -6.95 3.66 -3.83
C THR A 51 -7.71 3.92 -5.12
N ASP A 52 -8.88 4.54 -5.00
CA ASP A 52 -9.64 4.99 -6.16
C ASP A 52 -9.00 6.27 -6.72
N PRO A 53 -8.43 6.24 -7.94
CA PRO A 53 -7.77 7.41 -8.52
C PRO A 53 -8.75 8.51 -8.95
N SER A 54 -10.05 8.19 -9.08
CA SER A 54 -11.10 9.15 -9.41
C SER A 54 -11.53 9.99 -8.20
N VAL A 55 -11.28 9.48 -6.99
CA VAL A 55 -11.54 10.18 -5.74
C VAL A 55 -10.36 11.10 -5.46
N ALA A 56 -10.43 12.30 -6.03
CA ALA A 56 -9.47 13.36 -5.73
C ALA A 56 -9.58 13.78 -4.26
N TYR A 57 -8.60 13.40 -3.45
CA TYR A 57 -8.48 13.93 -2.09
C TYR A 57 -8.21 15.44 -2.18
N PRO A 58 -9.00 16.32 -1.54
CA PRO A 58 -8.69 17.75 -1.48
C PRO A 58 -7.37 17.90 -0.72
N ARG A 59 -6.28 18.18 -1.45
CA ARG A 59 -4.94 18.29 -0.85
C ARG A 59 -4.92 19.41 0.19
N ARG A 60 -5.14 19.05 1.46
CA ARG A 60 -4.77 19.85 2.62
C ARG A 60 -3.52 19.21 3.23
N SER A 61 -2.36 19.61 2.71
CA SER A 61 -1.12 19.46 3.47
C SER A 61 -1.09 20.65 4.43
N ASN A 62 -1.46 20.44 5.69
CA ASN A 62 -1.15 21.43 6.72
C ASN A 62 0.34 21.29 7.04
N LEU A 63 1.16 21.99 6.27
CA LEU A 63 2.57 22.23 6.59
C LEU A 63 2.58 23.38 7.60
N ALA A 64 2.34 23.04 8.87
CA ALA A 64 2.55 23.94 10.00
C ALA A 64 3.83 23.52 10.72
#